data_AF-A0A1S1QSU2-F1
#
_entry.id   AF-A0A1S1QSU2-F1
#
_cell.length_a   1.000
_cell.length_b   1.000
_cell.length_c   1.000
_cell.angle_alpha   90.00
_cell.angle_beta   90.00
_cell.angle_gamma   90.00
#
_symmetry.space_group_name_H-M   'P 1'
#
loop_
_entity.id
_entity.type
_entity.pdbx_description
1 polymer ?
#
loop_
_entity_poly.entity_id
_entity_poly.type
_entity_poly.pdbx_seq_one_letter_code
_entity_poly.pdbx_strand_id
1 'polypeptide(L)'
;MPHLRARIIDGIDRLEQIARAVPGPSIWNARQVAGMTGVALPTAEHVARWNPATVLAFCAGLREITELHGYRHDCEGDNGPWSVPDGQVCATLRATARMLGLDPDQH
;
A
#
# COMPACT_ATOMS: atom_id res chain seq x y z
N MET A 1 -17.92 4.69 6.15
CA MET A 1 -17.36 3.68 5.23
C MET A 1 -16.80 4.24 3.92
N PRO A 2 -17.42 5.18 3.19
CA PRO A 2 -16.83 5.67 1.92
C PRO A 2 -15.50 6.43 2.11
N HIS A 3 -15.27 7.03 3.29
CA HIS A 3 -14.09 7.86 3.57
C HIS A 3 -12.77 7.09 3.61
N LEU A 4 -12.71 5.89 4.22
CA LEU A 4 -11.44 5.15 4.32
C LEU A 4 -11.02 4.57 2.97
N ARG A 5 -11.95 3.98 2.21
CA ARG A 5 -11.67 3.48 0.87
C ARG A 5 -11.15 4.59 -0.04
N ALA A 6 -11.83 5.74 -0.06
CA ALA A 6 -11.38 6.90 -0.83
C ALA A 6 -9.98 7.34 -0.40
N ARG A 7 -9.71 7.47 0.90
CA ARG A 7 -8.37 7.80 1.43
C ARG A 7 -7.29 6.78 1.04
N ILE A 8 -7.62 5.49 1.01
CA ILE A 8 -6.69 4.44 0.54
C ILE A 8 -6.39 4.65 -0.95
N ILE A 9 -7.41 4.85 -1.78
CA ILE A 9 -7.23 5.11 -3.22
C ILE A 9 -6.39 6.37 -3.44
N ASP A 10 -6.69 7.47 -2.75
CA ASP A 10 -5.91 8.71 -2.81
C ASP A 10 -4.44 8.48 -2.38
N GLY A 11 -4.23 7.66 -1.35
CA GLY A 11 -2.89 7.25 -0.89
C GLY A 11 -2.13 6.45 -1.93
N ILE A 12 -2.80 5.51 -2.60
CA ILE A 12 -2.25 4.72 -3.72
C ILE A 12 -1.88 5.65 -4.88
N ASP A 13 -2.80 6.52 -5.29
CA ASP A 13 -2.60 7.45 -6.42
C ASP A 13 -1.42 8.39 -6.15
N ARG A 14 -1.31 8.90 -4.92
CA ARG A 14 -0.17 9.74 -4.50
C ARG A 14 1.14 8.96 -4.57
N LEU A 15 1.18 7.72 -4.09
CA LEU A 15 2.38 6.88 -4.13
C LEU A 15 2.76 6.53 -5.58
N GLU A 16 1.78 6.24 -6.42
CA GLU A 16 1.96 5.98 -7.85
C GLU A 16 2.53 7.21 -8.56
N GLN A 17 1.98 8.40 -8.29
CA GLN A 17 2.47 9.65 -8.86
C GLN A 17 3.92 9.94 -8.46
N ILE A 18 4.27 9.74 -7.18
CA ILE A 18 5.65 9.89 -6.69
C ILE A 18 6.58 8.92 -7.43
N ALA A 19 6.19 7.65 -7.55
CA ALA A 19 6.99 6.65 -8.26
C ALA A 19 7.19 7.02 -9.74
N ARG A 20 6.15 7.48 -10.44
CA ARG A 20 6.24 7.92 -11.85
C ARG A 20 7.09 9.18 -12.03
N ALA A 21 7.16 10.04 -11.02
CA ALA A 21 7.95 11.27 -11.07
C ALA A 21 9.47 11.03 -10.91
N VAL A 22 9.89 9.83 -10.48
CA VAL A 22 11.31 9.47 -10.38
C VAL A 22 11.83 9.02 -11.76
N PRO A 23 12.78 9.73 -12.38
CA PRO A 23 13.24 9.43 -13.74
C PRO A 23 14.11 8.16 -13.82
N GLY A 24 13.71 7.24 -14.69
CA GLY A 24 14.45 6.04 -15.06
C GLY A 24 14.37 4.91 -14.03
N PRO A 25 15.00 3.75 -14.31
CA PRO A 25 15.14 2.67 -13.34
C PRO A 25 16.15 3.11 -12.27
N SER A 26 15.80 4.08 -11.43
CA SER A 26 16.62 4.48 -10.29
C SER A 26 16.48 3.38 -9.24
N ILE A 27 17.13 2.24 -9.51
CA ILE A 27 17.55 1.30 -8.49
C ILE A 27 18.64 2.06 -7.75
N TRP A 28 18.25 2.80 -6.71
CA TRP A 28 19.22 3.39 -5.82
C TRP A 28 19.97 2.22 -5.23
N ASN A 29 21.26 2.08 -5.53
CA ASN A 29 22.00 0.99 -4.91
C ASN A 29 22.13 1.30 -3.41
N ALA A 30 22.29 0.25 -2.60
CA ALA A 30 22.35 0.38 -1.15
C ALA A 30 23.40 1.39 -0.67
N ARG A 31 24.49 1.61 -1.43
CA ARG A 31 25.52 2.61 -1.10
C ARG A 31 25.02 4.04 -1.30
N GLN A 32 24.24 4.32 -2.33
CA GLN A 32 23.61 5.64 -2.53
C GLN A 32 22.64 5.96 -1.39
N VAL A 33 21.81 4.97 -1.02
CA VAL A 33 20.89 5.10 0.11
C VAL A 33 21.65 5.32 1.42
N ALA A 34 22.67 4.51 1.72
CA ALA A 34 23.49 4.65 2.92
C ALA A 34 24.20 6.01 2.97
N GLY A 35 24.76 6.47 1.84
CA GLY A 35 25.45 7.75 1.74
C GLY A 35 24.54 8.96 1.97
N MET A 36 23.27 8.88 1.54
CA MET A 36 22.31 9.99 1.72
C MET A 36 21.62 10.01 3.09
N THR A 37 21.42 8.84 3.70
CA THR A 37 20.58 8.71 4.90
C THR A 37 21.37 8.36 6.17
N GLY A 38 22.64 7.93 6.04
CA GLY A 38 23.49 7.51 7.15
C GLY A 38 23.14 6.15 7.75
N VAL A 39 22.16 5.42 7.19
CA VAL A 39 21.75 4.10 7.68
C VAL A 39 22.77 3.01 7.32
N ALA A 40 22.84 1.97 8.14
CA ALA A 40 23.70 0.81 7.89
C ALA A 40 23.33 0.10 6.57
N LEU A 41 24.34 -0.51 5.93
CA LEU A 41 24.19 -1.11 4.60
C LEU A 41 23.04 -2.13 4.47
N PRO A 42 22.75 -3.02 5.46
CA PRO A 42 21.61 -3.94 5.37
C PRO A 42 20.26 -3.23 5.33
N THR A 43 20.10 -2.15 6.09
CA THR A 43 18.89 -1.30 6.06
C THR A 43 18.79 -0.57 4.73
N ALA A 44 19.93 -0.06 4.24
CA ALA A 44 20.01 0.61 2.96
C ALA A 44 19.66 -0.32 1.78
N GLU A 45 20.05 -1.60 1.84
CA GLU A 45 19.65 -2.63 0.87
C GLU A 45 18.14 -2.88 0.88
N HIS A 46 17.51 -2.87 2.06
CA HIS A 46 16.06 -3.03 2.16
C HIS A 46 15.33 -1.87 1.48
N VAL A 47 15.79 -0.64 1.70
CA VAL A 47 15.23 0.59 1.10
C VAL A 47 15.52 0.66 -0.40
N ALA A 48 16.75 0.35 -0.82
CA ALA A 48 17.19 0.29 -2.22
C ALA A 48 16.38 -0.66 -3.11
N ARG A 49 15.82 -1.73 -2.53
CA ARG A 49 14.98 -2.70 -3.25
C ARG A 49 13.67 -2.11 -3.76
N TRP A 50 13.20 -1.02 -3.16
CA TRP A 50 11.96 -0.37 -3.57
C TRP A 50 12.25 0.62 -4.68
N ASN A 51 12.52 0.10 -5.88
CA ASN A 51 12.61 0.91 -7.09
C ASN A 51 11.20 1.36 -7.54
N PRO A 52 11.08 2.40 -8.39
CA PRO A 52 9.79 2.89 -8.86
C PRO A 52 8.90 1.82 -9.49
N ALA A 53 9.45 0.87 -10.25
CA ALA A 53 8.66 -0.20 -10.88
C ALA A 53 8.04 -1.15 -9.83
N THR A 54 8.77 -1.48 -8.76
CA THR A 54 8.25 -2.27 -7.62
C THR A 54 7.12 -1.50 -6.93
N VAL A 55 7.28 -0.20 -6.72
CA VAL A 55 6.23 0.65 -6.12
C VAL A 55 4.98 0.70 -7.00
N LEU A 56 5.14 0.79 -8.32
CA LEU A 56 4.01 0.76 -9.26
C LEU A 56 3.28 -0.59 -9.25
N ALA A 57 4.01 -1.71 -9.25
CA ALA A 57 3.42 -3.04 -9.14
C ALA A 57 2.70 -3.22 -7.80
N PHE A 58 3.27 -2.71 -6.71
CA PHE A 58 2.64 -2.69 -5.40
C PHE A 58 1.35 -1.86 -5.38
N CYS A 59 1.36 -0.67 -5.98
CA CYS A 59 0.17 0.19 -6.11
C CYS A 59 -0.95 -0.50 -6.87
N ALA A 60 -0.63 -1.20 -7.97
CA ALA A 60 -1.61 -1.95 -8.75
C ALA A 60 -2.26 -3.07 -7.91
N GLY A 61 -1.45 -3.87 -7.19
CA GLY A 61 -1.98 -4.93 -6.32
C GLY A 61 -2.81 -4.39 -5.15
N LEU A 62 -2.40 -3.26 -4.54
CA LEU A 62 -3.19 -2.62 -3.50
C LEU A 62 -4.53 -2.10 -4.01
N ARG A 63 -4.58 -1.57 -5.24
CA ARG A 63 -5.82 -1.07 -5.85
C ARG A 63 -6.80 -2.21 -6.08
N GLU A 64 -6.33 -3.32 -6.65
CA GLU A 64 -7.14 -4.54 -6.85
C GLU A 64 -7.73 -5.06 -5.53
N ILE A 65 -6.89 -5.20 -4.49
CA ILE A 65 -7.33 -5.62 -3.15
C ILE A 65 -8.37 -4.63 -2.58
N THR A 66 -8.14 -3.33 -2.72
CA THR A 66 -9.03 -2.29 -2.19
C THR A 66 -10.39 -2.27 -2.91
N GLU A 67 -10.41 -2.55 -4.21
CA GLU A 67 -11.63 -2.65 -5.00
C GLU A 67 -12.44 -3.89 -4.63
N LEU A 68 -11.79 -5.05 -4.53
CA LEU A 68 -12.41 -6.31 -4.10
C LEU A 68 -13.07 -6.14 -2.72
N HIS A 69 -12.38 -5.53 -1.77
CA HIS A 69 -12.90 -5.31 -0.42
C HIS A 69 -13.79 -4.07 -0.25
N GLY A 70 -13.94 -3.24 -1.29
CA GLY A 70 -14.62 -1.94 -1.24
C GLY A 70 -16.11 -1.98 -1.52
N TYR A 71 -16.60 -3.03 -2.19
CA TYR A 71 -18.00 -3.30 -2.44
C TYR A 71 -18.34 -4.61 -1.72
N ARG A 72 -19.26 -4.58 -0.75
CA ARG A 72 -19.86 -5.76 -0.09
C ARG A 72 -19.08 -7.06 -0.31
N HIS A 73 -18.13 -7.36 0.58
CA HIS A 73 -17.63 -8.73 0.65
C HIS A 73 -18.76 -9.63 1.15
N ASP A 74 -19.53 -10.17 0.21
CA ASP A 74 -20.05 -11.52 0.27
C ASP A 74 -18.82 -12.43 0.06
N CYS A 75 -18.28 -12.96 1.16
CA CYS A 75 -17.20 -13.92 1.15
C CYS A 75 -17.72 -15.34 0.81
N GLU A 76 -18.72 -15.47 -0.08
CA GLU A 76 -19.23 -16.77 -0.50
C GLU A 76 -18.32 -17.38 -1.57
N GLY A 77 -17.23 -17.99 -1.10
CA GLY A 77 -16.44 -18.92 -1.89
C GLY A 77 -16.11 -20.13 -1.04
N ASP A 78 -17.09 -21.02 -0.82
CA ASP A 78 -17.00 -22.39 -0.26
C ASP A 78 -16.12 -22.64 1.00
N ASN A 79 -15.51 -21.62 1.61
CA ASN A 79 -14.62 -21.67 2.76
C ASN A 79 -14.56 -20.31 3.51
N GLY A 80 -15.56 -19.99 4.34
CA GLY A 80 -15.36 -19.13 5.53
C GLY A 80 -16.42 -18.04 5.84
N PRO A 81 -16.90 -17.91 7.10
CA PRO A 81 -18.13 -17.19 7.50
C PRO A 81 -17.94 -15.69 7.86
N TRP A 82 -17.06 -14.95 7.20
CA TRP A 82 -16.66 -13.61 7.67
C TRP A 82 -17.29 -12.48 6.87
N SER A 83 -18.58 -12.23 7.07
CA SER A 83 -19.16 -10.91 6.81
C SER A 83 -18.57 -9.92 7.82
N VAL A 84 -17.98 -8.82 7.35
CA VAL A 84 -17.52 -7.76 8.27
C VAL A 84 -18.77 -7.16 8.94
N PRO A 85 -18.88 -7.18 10.29
CA PRO A 85 -20.05 -6.66 10.97
C PRO A 85 -20.34 -5.21 10.57
N ASP A 86 -21.62 -4.84 10.47
CA ASP A 86 -22.04 -3.49 10.12
C ASP A 86 -21.29 -2.45 10.97
N GLY A 87 -20.68 -1.47 10.28
CA GLY A 87 -19.89 -0.41 10.91
C GLY A 87 -18.42 -0.74 11.17
N GLN A 88 -17.96 -1.99 10.96
CA GLN A 88 -16.54 -2.34 11.05
C GLN A 88 -15.82 -2.34 9.70
N VAL A 89 -14.53 -1.99 9.71
CA VAL A 89 -13.68 -1.97 8.51
C VAL A 89 -13.09 -3.37 8.30
N CYS A 90 -13.11 -3.86 7.07
CA CYS A 90 -12.43 -5.09 6.66
C CYS A 90 -10.96 -5.11 7.15
N ALA A 91 -10.52 -6.22 7.73
CA ALA A 91 -9.15 -6.37 8.22
C ALA A 91 -8.10 -6.11 7.12
N THR A 92 -8.39 -6.52 5.88
CA THR A 92 -7.53 -6.24 4.73
C THR A 92 -7.44 -4.75 4.44
N LEU A 93 -8.56 -4.01 4.43
CA LEU A 93 -8.54 -2.56 4.25
C LEU A 93 -7.81 -1.84 5.39
N ARG A 94 -7.94 -2.31 6.64
CA ARG A 94 -7.15 -1.79 7.77
C ARG A 94 -5.65 -2.01 7.57
N ALA A 95 -5.25 -3.19 7.11
CA ALA A 95 -3.85 -3.49 6.81
C ALA A 95 -3.32 -2.61 5.67
N THR A 96 -4.07 -2.49 4.57
CA THR A 96 -3.73 -1.61 3.44
C THR A 96 -3.60 -0.16 3.87
N ALA A 97 -4.53 0.36 4.68
CA ALA A 97 -4.44 1.70 5.25
C ALA A 97 -3.15 1.90 6.06
N ARG A 98 -2.83 0.97 6.96
CA ARG A 98 -1.59 1.02 7.76
C ARG A 98 -0.32 0.97 6.91
N MET A 99 -0.31 0.16 5.85
CA MET A 99 0.82 0.10 4.90
C MET A 99 1.03 1.44 4.18
N LEU A 100 -0.03 2.19 3.93
CA LEU A 100 0.02 3.54 3.36
C LEU A 100 0.24 4.64 4.41
N GLY A 101 0.43 4.29 5.68
CA GLY A 101 0.59 5.24 6.78
C GLY A 101 -0.69 5.98 7.17
N LEU A 102 -1.86 5.45 6.81
CA LEU A 102 -3.17 5.99 7.14
C LEU A 102 -3.69 5.35 8.43
N ASP A 103 -4.28 6.16 9.31
CA ASP A 103 -5.06 5.65 10.43
C ASP A 103 -6.45 5.18 9.93
N PRO A 104 -6.76 3.87 10.01
CA PRO A 104 -8.03 3.33 9.53
C PRO A 104 -9.22 3.63 10.45
N ASP A 105 -8.97 4.02 11.71
CA ASP A 105 -10.02 4.28 12.71
C ASP A 105 -10.32 5.79 12.83
N GLN A 106 -9.53 6.61 12.13
CA GLN A 106 -9.75 8.04 12.01
C GLN A 106 -10.91 8.30 11.04
N HIS A 107 -12.03 8.78 11.59
CA HIS A 107 -13.26 9.12 10.88
C HIS A 107 -13.15 10.41 10.07
#